data_AF-A0A7C1D144-F1
#
_entry.id   AF-A0A7C1D144-F1
#
_cell.length_a   1.000
_cell.length_b   1.000
_cell.length_c   1.000
_cell.angle_alpha   90.00
_cell.angle_beta   90.00
_cell.angle_gamma   90.00
#
_symmetry.space_group_name_H-M   'P 1'
#
loop_
_entity.id
_entity.type
_entity.pdbx_description
1 polymer ?
#
loop_
_entity_poly.entity_id
_entity_poly.type
_entity_poly.pdbx_seq_one_letter_code
_entity_poly.pdbx_strand_id
1 'polypeptide(L)'
;MSLAAKVTLHQDFTIGEIDPRLYGAFIEHLGRAIYGGIYEPSHSSADENGFRQDVLRLIQELNIPVCRYPGGNFVSGYNWEDGIGPRELRPKRLDLAWRVIET
;
A
#
# COMPACT_ATOMS: atom_id res chain seq x y z
N MET A 1 16.80 6.89 -40.14
CA MET A 1 15.41 6.65 -40.62
C MET A 1 14.49 6.84 -39.43
N SER A 2 13.49 7.71 -39.51
CA SER A 2 12.43 7.75 -38.49
C SER A 2 11.38 6.71 -38.87
N LEU A 3 10.90 5.97 -37.87
CA LEU A 3 9.75 5.08 -38.04
C LEU A 3 8.48 5.95 -38.01
N ALA A 4 7.57 5.71 -38.95
CA ALA A 4 6.27 6.37 -38.99
C ALA A 4 5.21 5.49 -38.30
N ALA A 5 4.37 6.11 -37.46
CA ALA A 5 3.25 5.47 -36.80
C ALA A 5 1.93 6.21 -37.12
N LYS A 6 0.82 5.47 -37.17
CA LYS A 6 -0.52 6.01 -37.40
C LYS A 6 -1.47 5.52 -36.31
N VAL A 7 -2.28 6.42 -35.76
CA VAL A 7 -3.32 6.15 -34.74
C VAL A 7 -4.65 6.70 -35.23
N THR A 8 -5.77 6.04 -34.93
CA THR A 8 -7.12 6.51 -35.22
C THR A 8 -8.00 6.32 -33.99
N LEU A 9 -8.75 7.36 -33.61
CA LEU A 9 -9.66 7.34 -32.45
C LEU A 9 -11.07 7.69 -32.93
N HIS A 10 -12.06 6.91 -32.51
CA HIS A 10 -13.47 7.12 -32.86
C HIS A 10 -14.36 6.73 -31.67
N GLN A 11 -15.30 7.60 -31.30
CA GLN A 11 -16.12 7.44 -30.09
C GLN A 11 -17.04 6.21 -30.14
N ASP A 12 -17.57 5.88 -31.33
CA ASP A 12 -18.43 4.70 -31.52
C ASP A 12 -17.68 3.35 -31.40
N PHE A 13 -16.34 3.35 -31.35
CA PHE A 13 -15.51 2.15 -31.20
C PHE A 13 -15.08 1.98 -29.73
N THR A 14 -16.06 1.85 -28.84
CA THR A 14 -15.83 1.66 -27.40
C THR A 14 -15.52 0.19 -27.05
N ILE A 15 -14.53 -0.05 -26.19
CA ILE A 15 -14.19 -1.39 -25.69
C ILE A 15 -15.01 -1.75 -24.44
N GLY A 16 -15.10 -0.82 -23.48
CA GLY A 16 -15.82 -1.01 -22.22
C GLY A 16 -15.61 0.18 -21.28
N GLU A 17 -16.33 0.16 -20.16
CA GLU A 17 -16.14 1.15 -19.09
C GLU A 17 -14.85 0.86 -18.31
N ILE A 18 -14.10 1.92 -17.97
CA ILE A 18 -12.90 1.81 -17.16
C ILE A 18 -13.33 1.69 -15.70
N ASP A 19 -13.13 0.52 -15.11
CA ASP A 19 -13.32 0.33 -13.67
C ASP A 19 -12.27 1.13 -12.88
N PRO A 20 -12.65 2.05 -11.98
CA PRO A 20 -11.69 2.83 -11.21
C PRO A 20 -10.70 1.96 -10.42
N ARG A 21 -11.08 0.74 -10.04
CA ARG A 21 -10.21 -0.19 -9.29
C ARG A 21 -8.97 -0.63 -10.05
N LEU A 22 -8.89 -0.38 -11.35
CA LEU A 22 -7.65 -0.50 -12.14
C LEU A 22 -6.54 0.44 -11.64
N TYR A 23 -6.91 1.56 -10.99
CA TYR A 23 -5.99 2.51 -10.35
C TYR A 23 -5.73 2.19 -8.87
N GLY A 24 -5.92 0.93 -8.47
CA GLY A 24 -5.63 0.45 -7.12
C GLY A 24 -4.14 0.47 -6.78
N ALA A 25 -3.85 0.41 -5.48
CA ALA A 25 -2.50 0.35 -4.93
C ALA A 25 -2.30 -0.91 -4.08
N PHE A 26 -1.09 -1.05 -3.54
CA PHE A 26 -0.70 -2.18 -2.71
C PHE A 26 0.27 -1.72 -1.63
N ILE A 27 0.03 -2.13 -0.39
CA ILE A 27 0.92 -1.90 0.74
C ILE A 27 1.17 -3.21 1.51
N GLU A 28 2.45 -3.47 1.78
CA GLU A 28 2.91 -4.68 2.45
C GLU A 28 3.71 -4.32 3.70
N HIS A 29 3.72 -5.22 4.69
CA HIS A 29 4.74 -5.19 5.75
C HIS A 29 6.12 -5.54 5.18
N LEU A 30 6.71 -4.59 4.45
CA LEU A 30 7.99 -4.72 3.76
C LEU A 30 8.79 -3.43 3.93
N GLY A 31 9.98 -3.55 4.50
CA GLY A 31 10.90 -2.43 4.65
C GLY A 31 10.27 -1.27 5.43
N ARG A 32 10.12 -0.11 4.77
CA ARG A 32 9.55 1.10 5.37
C ARG A 32 8.17 1.48 4.83
N ALA A 33 7.44 0.55 4.23
CA ALA A 33 6.12 0.86 3.70
C ALA A 33 5.12 1.19 4.83
N ILE A 34 5.10 0.36 5.88
CA ILE A 34 4.30 0.60 7.10
C ILE A 34 5.12 1.43 8.10
N TYR A 35 6.10 0.82 8.74
CA TYR A 35 6.91 1.43 9.80
C TYR A 35 7.94 2.41 9.24
N GLY A 36 7.81 3.70 9.56
CA GLY A 36 8.59 4.78 8.96
C GLY A 36 8.08 5.24 7.59
N GLY A 37 6.94 4.70 7.16
CA GLY A 37 6.21 5.11 5.95
C GLY A 37 4.88 5.73 6.33
N ILE A 38 3.79 4.99 6.17
CA ILE A 38 2.45 5.49 6.55
C ILE A 38 2.29 5.64 8.07
N TYR A 39 3.04 4.89 8.88
CA TYR A 39 2.95 4.87 10.34
C TYR A 39 4.31 5.14 11.00
N GLU A 40 4.42 6.26 11.72
CA GLU A 40 5.62 6.72 12.40
C GLU A 40 5.26 7.63 13.59
N PRO A 41 4.89 7.07 14.77
CA PRO A 41 4.31 7.83 15.88
C PRO A 41 5.14 9.01 16.42
N SER A 42 6.47 8.96 16.26
CA SER A 42 7.37 10.03 16.71
C SER A 42 7.58 11.13 15.66
N HIS A 43 7.02 10.99 14.46
CA HIS A 43 7.20 11.96 13.39
C HIS A 43 6.41 13.25 13.67
N SER A 44 6.97 14.41 13.32
CA SER A 44 6.33 15.71 13.57
C SER A 44 5.00 15.91 12.85
N SER A 45 4.75 15.16 11.77
CA SER A 45 3.49 15.15 11.02
C SER A 45 2.55 14.03 11.43
N ALA A 46 2.91 13.19 12.40
CA ALA A 46 2.05 12.09 12.82
C ALA A 46 0.81 12.62 13.56
N ASP A 47 -0.33 12.00 13.31
CA ASP A 47 -1.54 12.23 14.10
C ASP A 47 -1.53 11.43 15.41
N GLU A 48 -2.61 11.54 16.19
CA GLU A 48 -2.84 10.82 17.45
C GLU A 48 -2.80 9.29 17.32
N ASN A 49 -3.02 8.76 16.11
CA ASN A 49 -2.94 7.33 15.83
C ASN A 49 -1.57 6.93 15.28
N GLY A 50 -0.64 7.88 15.13
CA GLY A 50 0.71 7.66 14.63
C GLY A 50 0.84 7.65 13.10
N PHE A 51 -0.21 8.02 12.36
CA PHE A 51 -0.16 8.08 10.90
C PHE A 51 0.39 9.41 10.40
N ARG A 52 1.28 9.35 9.42
CA ARG A 52 1.91 10.54 8.83
C ARG A 52 0.93 11.32 7.95
N GLN A 53 0.53 12.50 8.41
CA GLN A 53 -0.43 13.36 7.72
C GLN A 53 0.11 13.94 6.41
N ASP A 54 1.42 14.09 6.26
CA ASP A 54 2.05 14.48 5.00
C ASP A 54 1.99 13.36 3.95
N VAL A 55 2.17 12.10 4.36
CA VAL A 55 1.99 10.94 3.49
C VAL A 55 0.53 10.75 3.11
N LEU A 56 -0.39 10.93 4.08
CA LEU A 56 -1.84 10.85 3.84
C LEU A 56 -2.30 11.83 2.74
N ARG A 57 -1.82 13.08 2.77
CA ARG A 57 -2.16 14.08 1.74
C ARG A 57 -1.70 13.64 0.34
N LEU A 58 -0.49 13.11 0.22
CA LEU A 58 0.02 12.59 -1.06
C LEU A 58 -0.83 11.42 -1.58
N ILE A 59 -1.26 10.52 -0.69
CA ILE A 59 -2.13 9.39 -1.08
C ILE A 59 -3.50 9.87 -1.55
N GLN A 60 -4.07 10.90 -0.90
CA GLN A 60 -5.36 11.47 -1.29
C GLN A 60 -5.34 12.11 -2.68
N GLU A 61 -4.24 12.76 -3.07
CA GLU A 61 -4.08 13.34 -4.41
C GLU A 61 -4.13 12.28 -5.54
N LEU A 62 -3.76 11.03 -5.23
CA LEU A 62 -3.76 9.93 -6.19
C LEU A 62 -5.15 9.31 -6.44
N ASN A 63 -6.15 9.62 -5.61
CA ASN A 63 -7.52 9.07 -5.71
C ASN A 63 -7.56 7.53 -5.80
N ILE A 64 -6.73 6.84 -5.01
CA ILE A 64 -6.63 5.38 -5.00
C ILE A 64 -7.95 4.78 -4.48
N PRO A 65 -8.70 4.00 -5.29
CA PRO A 65 -10.02 3.50 -4.88
C PRO A 65 -9.95 2.17 -4.13
N VAL A 66 -8.84 1.46 -4.20
CA VAL A 66 -8.62 0.19 -3.48
C VAL A 66 -7.14 0.02 -3.17
N CYS A 67 -6.84 -0.49 -1.98
CA CYS A 67 -5.48 -0.84 -1.58
C CYS A 67 -5.44 -2.29 -1.10
N ARG A 68 -4.58 -3.10 -1.71
CA ARG A 68 -4.29 -4.46 -1.23
C ARG A 68 -3.42 -4.39 0.03
N TYR A 69 -3.68 -5.28 0.98
CA TYR A 69 -2.99 -5.43 2.28
C TYR A 69 -3.24 -6.87 2.81
N PRO A 70 -2.42 -7.48 3.71
CA PRO A 70 -1.17 -7.02 4.34
C PRO A 70 0.09 -7.30 3.54
N GLY A 71 -0.04 -7.84 2.33
CA GLY A 71 1.16 -8.23 1.60
C GLY A 71 0.98 -9.10 0.37
N GLY A 72 2.16 -9.54 -0.05
CA GLY A 72 2.45 -10.49 -1.10
C GLY A 72 3.12 -11.69 -0.46
N ASN A 73 4.43 -11.62 -0.24
CA ASN A 73 5.15 -12.74 0.38
C ASN A 73 4.93 -12.78 1.89
N PHE A 74 4.88 -11.62 2.56
CA PHE A 74 4.68 -11.50 4.00
C PHE A 74 3.47 -12.29 4.51
N VAL A 75 2.34 -12.16 3.80
CA VAL A 75 1.08 -12.80 4.24
C VAL A 75 1.13 -14.33 4.21
N SER A 76 2.11 -14.93 3.53
CA SER A 76 2.24 -16.40 3.45
C SER A 76 2.65 -17.04 4.78
N GLY A 77 3.21 -16.27 5.71
CA GLY A 77 3.61 -16.73 7.05
C GLY A 77 3.00 -15.90 8.19
N TYR A 78 2.04 -15.03 7.89
CA TYR A 78 1.47 -14.10 8.85
C TYR A 78 0.22 -14.68 9.54
N ASN A 79 0.21 -14.68 10.87
CA ASN A 79 -0.98 -14.96 11.67
C ASN A 79 -1.66 -13.64 12.03
N TRP A 80 -2.86 -13.41 11.53
CA TRP A 80 -3.57 -12.12 11.72
C TRP A 80 -3.91 -11.84 13.19
N GLU A 81 -4.03 -12.88 14.00
CA GLU A 81 -4.26 -12.81 15.44
C GLU A 81 -3.11 -12.10 16.17
N ASP A 82 -1.88 -12.22 15.66
CA ASP A 82 -0.70 -11.54 16.22
C ASP A 82 -0.78 -10.01 16.02
N GLY A 83 -1.61 -9.53 15.08
CA GLY A 83 -1.79 -8.11 14.75
C GLY A 83 -2.90 -7.37 15.50
N ILE A 84 -3.68 -8.06 16.34
CA ILE A 84 -4.86 -7.49 17.03
C ILE A 84 -4.73 -7.53 18.55
N GLY A 85 -5.70 -6.98 19.28
CA GLY A 85 -5.69 -6.94 20.75
C GLY A 85 -4.73 -5.88 21.34
N PRO A 86 -4.51 -5.88 22.67
CA PRO A 86 -3.62 -4.92 23.32
C PRO A 86 -2.19 -5.01 22.77
N ARG A 87 -1.58 -3.86 22.43
CA ARG A 87 -0.30 -3.80 21.71
C ARG A 87 0.84 -4.49 22.46
N GLU A 88 0.82 -4.41 23.78
CA GLU A 88 1.79 -5.03 24.68
C GLU A 88 1.73 -6.57 24.72
N LEU A 89 0.62 -7.15 24.25
CA LEU A 89 0.43 -8.61 24.18
C LEU A 89 0.73 -9.19 22.78
N ARG A 90 0.95 -8.32 21.78
CA ARG A 90 1.24 -8.75 20.41
C ARG A 90 2.67 -9.28 20.31
N PRO A 91 2.89 -10.51 19.82
CA PRO A 91 4.22 -11.10 19.77
C PRO A 91 5.06 -10.49 18.65
N LYS A 92 6.36 -10.38 18.86
CA LYS A 92 7.31 -10.10 17.78
C LYS A 92 7.57 -11.38 17.00
N ARG A 93 7.44 -11.32 15.67
CA ARG A 93 7.69 -12.46 14.76
C ARG A 93 8.88 -12.18 13.86
N LEU A 94 9.63 -13.23 13.52
CA LEU A 94 10.58 -13.17 12.42
C LEU A 94 9.78 -13.36 11.12
N ASP A 95 9.70 -12.32 10.32
CA ASP A 95 9.21 -12.44 8.95
C ASP A 95 10.28 -13.14 8.10
N LEU A 96 9.94 -14.32 7.60
CA LEU A 96 10.82 -15.14 6.76
C LEU A 96 10.91 -14.61 5.32
N ALA A 97 9.92 -13.85 4.84
CA ALA A 97 9.92 -13.29 3.50
C ALA A 97 11.01 -12.23 3.35
N TRP A 98 11.09 -11.29 4.31
CA TRP A 98 12.03 -10.16 4.25
C TRP A 98 13.17 -10.24 5.27
N ARG A 99 13.21 -11.30 6.10
CA ARG A 99 14.25 -11.56 7.12
C ARG A 99 14.38 -10.43 8.13
N VAL A 100 13.25 -9.88 8.56
CA VAL A 100 13.16 -8.80 9.56
C VAL A 100 12.27 -9.22 10.72
N ILE A 101 12.47 -8.59 11.88
CA ILE A 101 11.57 -8.78 13.02
C ILE A 101 10.41 -7.78 12.88
N GLU A 102 9.18 -8.29 12.90
CA GLU A 102 7.95 -7.48 12.94
C GLU A 102 7.94 -6.61 14.22
N THR A 103 7.54 -5.34 14.07
CA THR A 103 7.71 -4.29 15.10
C THR A 103 6.44 -4.03 15.89
#